data_AF-A0A7V8AFB0-F1
#
_entry.id   AF-A0A7V8AFB0-F1
#
_cell.length_a   1.000
_cell.length_b   1.000
_cell.length_c   1.000
_cell.angle_alpha   90.00
_cell.angle_beta   90.00
_cell.angle_gamma   90.00
#
_symmetry.space_group_name_H-M   'P 1'
#
loop_
_entity.id
_entity.type
_entity.pdbx_description
1 polymer ?
#
loop_
_entity_poly.entity_id
_entity_poly.type
_entity_poly.pdbx_seq_one_letter_code
_entity_poly.pdbx_strand_id
1 'polypeptide(L)'
;MKWIVLLLIFIGGIYYLVQQDKREKARVQQAEQVKKDHTTEALPVKTEKAYNLKFSPDTVKTLRGLTQDANDKVRYAAAELLWQLQDEMAPSILKKMLQEETEAATKQALIKMLSSDKTQVSLALLAEALNDYDKDTRLKAVEAISGFTNKEAIPVLGRSLNDYDEEVRLKALEAINKVRKNLETQKEQQLKELKPEPIFSPK
;
A
#
# COMPACT_ATOMS: atom_id res chain seq x y z
N MET A 1 15.70 -31.75 56.55
CA MET A 1 15.67 -31.82 55.06
C MET A 1 14.52 -31.03 54.41
N LYS A 2 13.29 -31.04 54.94
CA LYS A 2 12.14 -30.35 54.30
C LYS A 2 12.25 -28.81 54.19
N TRP A 3 12.93 -28.16 55.13
CA TRP A 3 13.07 -26.69 55.18
C TRP A 3 14.08 -26.15 54.16
N ILE A 4 15.09 -26.95 53.79
CA ILE A 4 16.09 -26.58 52.78
C ILE A 4 15.45 -26.53 51.38
N VAL A 5 14.54 -27.48 51.09
CA VAL A 5 13.80 -27.51 49.83
C VAL A 5 12.86 -26.31 49.70
N LEU A 6 12.16 -25.95 50.77
CA LEU A 6 11.30 -24.75 50.80
C LEU A 6 12.10 -23.45 50.59
N LEU A 7 13.29 -23.37 51.17
CA LEU A 7 14.18 -22.21 51.02
C LEU A 7 14.72 -22.07 49.59
N LEU A 8 15.05 -23.18 48.93
CA LEU A 8 15.47 -23.19 47.52
C LEU A 8 14.34 -22.78 46.56
N ILE A 9 13.11 -23.25 46.81
CA ILE A 9 11.93 -22.84 46.04
C ILE A 9 11.65 -21.35 46.22
N PHE A 10 11.78 -20.85 47.45
CA PHE A 10 11.57 -19.43 47.75
C PHE A 10 12.62 -18.53 47.06
N ILE A 11 13.90 -18.89 47.14
CA ILE A 11 14.99 -18.17 46.45
C ILE A 11 14.80 -18.25 44.93
N GLY A 12 14.43 -19.42 44.40
CA GLY A 12 14.13 -19.59 42.97
C GLY A 12 12.93 -18.76 42.50
N GLY A 13 11.89 -18.64 43.33
CA GLY A 13 10.72 -17.80 43.06
C GLY A 13 11.05 -16.31 43.05
N ILE A 14 11.85 -15.83 44.01
CA ILE A 14 12.35 -14.45 44.03
C ILE A 14 13.22 -14.18 42.79
N TYR A 15 14.13 -15.11 42.46
CA TYR A 15 14.97 -15.00 41.27
C TYR A 15 14.12 -14.96 39.98
N TYR A 16 13.09 -15.80 39.88
CA TYR A 16 12.18 -15.83 38.75
C TYR A 16 11.37 -14.53 38.60
N LEU A 17 10.85 -13.99 39.70
CA LEU A 17 10.13 -12.70 39.71
C LEU A 17 11.02 -11.53 39.26
N VAL A 18 12.25 -11.47 39.77
CA VAL A 18 13.22 -10.44 39.35
C VAL A 18 13.59 -10.58 37.87
N GLN A 19 13.68 -11.80 37.35
CA GLN A 19 13.98 -12.05 35.95
C GLN A 19 12.80 -11.70 35.03
N GLN A 20 11.56 -11.86 35.51
CA GLN A 20 10.35 -11.48 34.77
C GLN A 20 10.25 -9.96 34.60
N ASP A 21 10.48 -9.20 35.67
CA ASP A 21 10.48 -7.73 35.63
C ASP A 21 11.57 -7.18 34.70
N LYS A 22 12.76 -7.79 34.70
CA LYS A 22 13.84 -7.44 33.74
C LYS A 22 13.42 -7.70 32.28
N ARG A 23 12.74 -8.81 32.02
CA ARG A 23 12.25 -9.15 30.66
C ARG A 23 11.13 -8.22 30.21
N GLU A 24 10.25 -7.83 31.12
CA GLU A 24 9.15 -6.91 30.84
C GLU A 24 9.67 -5.51 30.52
N LYS A 25 10.63 -5.01 31.32
CA LYS A 25 11.34 -3.75 31.03
C LYS A 25 12.09 -3.79 29.70
N ALA A 26 12.78 -4.90 29.39
CA ALA A 26 13.43 -5.08 28.10
C ALA A 26 12.43 -5.11 26.93
N ARG A 27 11.25 -5.75 27.10
CA ARG A 27 10.17 -5.76 26.10
C ARG A 27 9.55 -4.39 25.88
N VAL A 28 9.32 -3.62 26.94
CA VAL A 28 8.80 -2.25 26.86
C VAL A 28 9.81 -1.35 26.17
N GLN A 29 11.09 -1.45 26.53
CA GLN A 29 12.16 -0.71 25.86
C GLN A 29 12.27 -1.10 24.39
N GLN A 30 12.19 -2.40 24.05
CA GLN A 30 12.20 -2.86 22.67
C GLN A 30 10.96 -2.41 21.89
N ALA A 31 9.78 -2.35 22.51
CA ALA A 31 8.56 -1.82 21.90
C ALA A 31 8.61 -0.29 21.72
N GLU A 32 9.23 0.43 22.65
CA GLU A 32 9.50 1.87 22.52
C GLU A 32 10.58 2.15 21.48
N GLN A 33 11.59 1.28 21.37
CA GLN A 33 12.62 1.36 20.35
C GLN A 33 12.05 1.05 18.97
N VAL A 34 11.16 0.06 18.84
CA VAL A 34 10.37 -0.16 17.60
C VAL A 34 9.51 1.06 17.26
N LYS A 35 8.92 1.74 18.25
CA LYS A 35 8.17 3.00 18.01
C LYS A 35 9.08 4.18 17.61
N LYS A 36 10.33 4.23 18.11
CA LYS A 36 11.31 5.28 17.81
C LYS A 36 12.08 5.02 16.50
N ASP A 37 12.31 3.76 16.17
CA ASP A 37 12.86 3.30 14.90
C ASP A 37 11.78 3.37 13.81
N HIS A 38 10.49 3.32 14.19
CA HIS A 38 9.36 3.87 13.44
C HIS A 38 9.21 5.38 13.66
N THR A 39 10.34 6.11 13.71
CA THR A 39 10.38 7.42 13.06
C THR A 39 9.73 7.21 11.70
N THR A 40 8.82 8.10 11.30
CA THR A 40 8.31 8.17 9.94
C THR A 40 9.47 8.10 8.96
N GLU A 41 9.88 6.89 8.57
CA GLU A 41 10.36 6.61 7.25
C GLU A 41 9.21 7.08 6.39
N ALA A 42 9.34 8.32 5.91
CA ALA A 42 8.65 8.75 4.73
C ALA A 42 8.72 7.55 3.80
N LEU A 43 7.54 7.03 3.43
CA LEU A 43 7.39 5.92 2.50
C LEU A 43 8.49 6.05 1.46
N PRO A 44 9.20 4.95 1.11
CA PRO A 44 10.31 5.03 0.16
C PRO A 44 9.84 5.90 -0.99
N VAL A 45 10.50 7.06 -1.18
CA VAL A 45 10.25 7.94 -2.31
C VAL A 45 10.36 7.03 -3.50
N LYS A 46 9.20 6.72 -4.06
CA LYS A 46 9.01 5.57 -4.90
C LYS A 46 9.75 5.89 -6.18
N THR A 47 10.91 5.25 -6.31
CA THR A 47 11.85 5.28 -7.43
C THR A 47 11.37 6.17 -8.56
N GLU A 48 11.90 7.38 -8.64
CA GLU A 48 11.94 8.12 -9.90
C GLU A 48 12.48 7.15 -10.95
N LYS A 49 11.59 6.61 -11.79
CA LYS A 49 12.03 6.33 -13.15
C LYS A 49 12.41 7.70 -13.67
N ALA A 50 13.69 8.04 -13.58
CA ALA A 50 14.24 9.24 -14.19
C ALA A 50 14.12 9.05 -15.69
N TYR A 51 12.93 9.30 -16.22
CA TYR A 51 12.75 9.55 -17.63
C TYR A 51 13.51 10.85 -17.86
N ASN A 52 14.74 10.75 -18.36
CA ASN A 52 15.59 11.88 -18.73
C ASN A 52 15.02 12.67 -19.93
N LEU A 53 13.69 12.74 -20.08
CA LEU A 53 13.00 13.62 -21.01
C LEU A 53 12.75 14.95 -20.30
N LYS A 54 13.64 15.92 -20.55
CA LYS A 54 13.40 17.30 -20.17
C LYS A 54 12.61 17.98 -21.29
N PHE A 55 11.31 18.16 -21.06
CA PHE A 55 10.47 19.00 -21.91
C PHE A 55 10.59 20.47 -21.49
N SER A 56 10.40 21.39 -22.44
CA SER A 56 10.28 22.81 -22.10
C SER A 56 8.99 23.04 -21.27
N PRO A 57 8.95 24.11 -20.43
CA PRO A 57 7.74 24.48 -19.71
C PRO A 57 6.51 24.66 -20.62
N ASP A 58 6.70 25.20 -21.83
CA ASP A 58 5.64 25.36 -22.82
C ASP A 58 5.10 24.03 -23.33
N THR A 59 5.97 23.03 -23.50
CA THR A 59 5.52 21.68 -23.88
C THR A 59 4.73 21.04 -22.76
N VAL A 60 5.17 21.15 -21.50
CA VAL A 60 4.41 20.63 -20.34
C VAL A 60 3.04 21.33 -20.24
N LYS A 61 3.00 22.66 -20.43
CA LYS A 61 1.75 23.42 -20.47
C LYS A 61 0.82 22.94 -21.59
N THR A 62 1.37 22.65 -22.77
CA THR A 62 0.61 22.10 -23.89
C THR A 62 0.04 20.72 -23.55
N LEU A 63 0.85 19.83 -22.97
CA LEU A 63 0.39 18.51 -22.51
C LEU A 63 -0.74 18.61 -21.49
N ARG A 64 -0.64 19.52 -20.51
CA ARG A 64 -1.72 19.79 -19.55
C ARG A 64 -3.02 20.19 -20.27
N GLY A 65 -2.94 21.02 -21.31
CA GLY A 65 -4.09 21.40 -22.13
C GLY A 65 -4.71 20.24 -22.91
N LEU A 66 -3.88 19.35 -23.48
CA LEU A 66 -4.32 18.18 -24.24
C LEU A 66 -5.09 17.15 -23.42
N THR A 67 -5.05 17.22 -22.09
CA THR A 67 -5.89 16.37 -21.20
C THR A 67 -7.39 16.69 -21.31
N GLN A 68 -7.76 17.76 -22.02
CA GLN A 68 -9.13 18.17 -22.31
C GLN A 68 -9.45 18.13 -23.82
N ASP A 69 -8.62 17.47 -24.63
CA ASP A 69 -8.84 17.33 -26.06
C ASP A 69 -10.17 16.60 -26.37
N ALA A 70 -10.77 16.90 -27.52
CA ALA A 70 -12.01 16.23 -27.96
C ALA A 70 -11.80 14.72 -28.19
N ASN A 71 -10.60 14.31 -28.61
CA ASN A 71 -10.23 12.93 -28.82
C ASN A 71 -9.75 12.28 -27.51
N ASP A 72 -10.44 11.24 -27.07
CA ASP A 72 -10.18 10.52 -25.81
C ASP A 72 -8.77 9.91 -25.76
N LYS A 73 -8.27 9.42 -26.90
CA LYS A 73 -6.92 8.86 -27.00
C LYS A 73 -5.86 9.94 -26.80
N VAL A 74 -6.11 11.17 -27.26
CA VAL A 74 -5.22 12.32 -27.02
C VAL A 74 -5.24 12.70 -25.55
N ARG A 75 -6.42 12.75 -24.92
CA ARG A 75 -6.55 13.00 -23.47
C ARG A 75 -5.75 11.99 -22.65
N TYR A 76 -5.95 10.69 -22.93
CA TYR A 76 -5.24 9.61 -22.26
C TYR A 76 -3.72 9.72 -22.42
N ALA A 77 -3.24 9.87 -23.66
CA ALA A 77 -1.80 9.93 -23.95
C ALA A 77 -1.14 11.14 -23.26
N ALA A 78 -1.82 12.28 -23.22
CA ALA A 78 -1.34 13.46 -22.50
C ALA A 78 -1.24 13.20 -21.00
N ALA A 79 -2.28 12.60 -20.39
CA ALA A 79 -2.31 12.29 -18.97
C ALA A 79 -1.28 11.23 -18.57
N GLU A 80 -1.10 10.20 -19.40
CA GLU A 80 -0.08 9.16 -19.21
C GLU A 80 1.32 9.74 -19.26
N LEU A 81 1.61 10.62 -20.23
CA LEU A 81 2.92 11.27 -20.32
C LEU A 81 3.16 12.20 -19.12
N LEU A 82 2.18 12.99 -18.70
CA LEU A 82 2.28 13.83 -17.50
C LEU A 82 2.54 12.99 -16.24
N TRP A 83 1.89 11.84 -16.12
CA TRP A 83 2.12 10.90 -15.02
C TRP A 83 3.55 10.34 -15.04
N GLN A 84 4.04 9.93 -16.21
CA GLN A 84 5.42 9.43 -16.38
C GLN A 84 6.47 10.49 -16.07
N LEU A 85 6.21 11.74 -16.46
CA LEU A 85 7.07 12.89 -16.17
C LEU A 85 7.00 13.36 -14.71
N GLN A 86 6.11 12.76 -13.90
CA GLN A 86 5.82 13.20 -12.53
C GLN A 86 5.47 14.69 -12.45
N ASP A 87 4.72 15.17 -13.44
CA ASP A 87 4.23 16.53 -13.45
C ASP A 87 3.40 16.81 -12.19
N GLU A 88 3.65 17.94 -11.53
CA GLU A 88 3.02 18.31 -10.26
C GLU A 88 1.48 18.34 -10.35
N MET A 89 0.94 18.65 -11.54
CA MET A 89 -0.50 18.74 -11.78
C MET A 89 -1.11 17.38 -12.14
N ALA A 90 -0.30 16.38 -12.51
CA ALA A 90 -0.78 15.09 -12.99
C ALA A 90 -1.77 14.41 -12.03
N PRO A 91 -1.55 14.37 -10.69
CA PRO A 91 -2.53 13.77 -9.78
C PRO A 91 -3.90 14.45 -9.83
N SER A 92 -3.93 15.78 -9.87
CA SER A 92 -5.19 16.55 -9.93
C SER A 92 -5.92 16.35 -11.26
N ILE A 93 -5.17 16.31 -12.36
CA ILE A 93 -5.68 16.05 -13.71
C ILE A 93 -6.28 14.65 -13.78
N LEU A 94 -5.54 13.62 -13.33
CA LEU A 94 -6.00 12.24 -13.36
C LEU A 94 -7.21 12.01 -12.47
N LYS A 95 -7.28 12.66 -11.30
CA LYS A 95 -8.48 12.64 -10.46
C LYS A 95 -9.69 13.17 -11.22
N LYS A 96 -9.57 14.34 -11.85
CA LYS A 96 -10.64 14.94 -12.66
C LYS A 96 -11.05 14.01 -13.81
N MET A 97 -10.09 13.44 -14.52
CA MET A 97 -10.37 12.50 -15.61
C MET A 97 -11.10 11.25 -15.12
N LEU A 98 -10.72 10.65 -13.99
CA LEU A 98 -11.44 9.50 -13.44
C LEU A 98 -12.90 9.83 -13.09
N GLN A 99 -13.20 11.08 -12.71
CA GLN A 99 -14.54 11.53 -12.34
C GLN A 99 -15.40 11.95 -13.54
N GLU A 100 -14.79 12.54 -14.56
CA GLU A 100 -15.51 13.20 -15.66
C GLU A 100 -15.36 12.49 -17.01
N GLU A 101 -14.43 11.54 -17.16
CA GLU A 101 -14.25 10.82 -18.41
C GLU A 101 -15.50 9.99 -18.75
N THR A 102 -15.95 10.17 -19.98
CA THR A 102 -17.17 9.55 -20.52
C THR A 102 -16.86 8.27 -21.27
N GLU A 103 -15.67 8.18 -21.87
CA GLU A 103 -15.23 6.99 -22.60
C GLU A 103 -14.76 5.91 -21.64
N ALA A 104 -15.56 4.85 -21.50
CA ALA A 104 -15.29 3.72 -20.61
C ALA A 104 -13.92 3.08 -20.87
N ALA A 105 -13.51 2.96 -22.14
CA ALA A 105 -12.21 2.41 -22.51
C ALA A 105 -11.05 3.26 -21.97
N THR A 106 -11.16 4.58 -22.06
CA THR A 106 -10.15 5.51 -21.53
C THR A 106 -10.11 5.49 -20.01
N LYS A 107 -11.26 5.43 -19.34
CA LYS A 107 -11.32 5.27 -17.88
C LYS A 107 -10.67 3.98 -17.40
N GLN A 108 -10.93 2.85 -18.08
CA GLN A 108 -10.27 1.57 -17.78
C GLN A 108 -8.76 1.63 -18.03
N ALA A 109 -8.30 2.33 -19.06
CA ALA A 109 -6.88 2.53 -19.32
C ALA A 109 -6.21 3.33 -18.19
N LEU A 110 -6.83 4.40 -17.70
CA LEU A 110 -6.36 5.16 -16.53
C LEU A 110 -6.24 4.28 -15.29
N ILE A 111 -7.26 3.47 -15.00
CA ILE A 111 -7.26 2.52 -13.87
C ILE A 111 -6.09 1.52 -14.01
N LYS A 112 -5.89 0.96 -15.21
CA LYS A 112 -4.81 0.01 -15.48
C LYS A 112 -3.42 0.65 -15.31
N MET A 113 -3.24 1.87 -15.83
CA MET A 113 -2.01 2.65 -15.68
C MET A 113 -1.68 2.86 -14.20
N LEU A 114 -2.63 3.38 -13.42
CA LEU A 114 -2.46 3.63 -11.99
C LEU A 114 -2.24 2.34 -11.20
N SER A 115 -2.95 1.26 -11.54
CA SER A 115 -2.76 -0.05 -10.92
C SER A 115 -1.34 -0.57 -11.07
N SER A 116 -0.69 -0.31 -12.21
CA SER A 116 0.66 -0.80 -12.48
C SER A 116 1.72 -0.04 -11.69
N ASP A 117 1.44 1.22 -11.33
CA ASP A 117 2.39 2.02 -10.58
C ASP A 117 2.57 1.46 -9.16
N LYS A 118 1.50 1.22 -8.39
CA LYS A 118 1.57 0.75 -6.98
C LYS A 118 2.09 1.78 -5.96
N THR A 119 2.04 3.10 -6.24
CA THR A 119 2.30 4.15 -5.23
C THR A 119 1.08 4.37 -4.32
N GLN A 120 1.28 5.02 -3.17
CA GLN A 120 0.17 5.54 -2.37
C GLN A 120 -0.70 6.56 -3.14
N VAL A 121 -0.08 7.39 -4.00
CA VAL A 121 -0.80 8.34 -4.85
C VAL A 121 -1.71 7.59 -5.83
N SER A 122 -1.20 6.55 -6.49
CA SER A 122 -2.00 5.72 -7.39
C SER A 122 -3.15 5.00 -6.66
N LEU A 123 -2.93 4.54 -5.42
CA LEU A 123 -3.98 3.95 -4.59
C LEU A 123 -5.08 4.98 -4.26
N ALA A 124 -4.69 6.21 -3.93
CA ALA A 124 -5.64 7.29 -3.65
C ALA A 124 -6.46 7.68 -4.89
N LEU A 125 -5.82 7.74 -6.06
CA LEU A 125 -6.51 8.01 -7.32
C LEU A 125 -7.45 6.87 -7.72
N LEU A 126 -7.02 5.61 -7.58
CA LEU A 126 -7.89 4.45 -7.83
C LEU A 126 -9.13 4.42 -6.92
N ALA A 127 -9.02 4.98 -5.70
CA ALA A 127 -10.15 5.09 -4.79
C ALA A 127 -11.27 6.02 -5.31
N GLU A 128 -10.96 6.94 -6.22
CA GLU A 128 -11.98 7.79 -6.87
C GLU A 128 -12.88 6.95 -7.77
N ALA A 129 -12.30 6.00 -8.52
CA ALA A 129 -13.02 5.10 -9.41
C ALA A 129 -13.94 4.10 -8.68
N LEU A 130 -13.81 3.94 -7.36
CA LEU A 130 -14.76 3.17 -6.55
C LEU A 130 -16.11 3.86 -6.37
N ASN A 131 -16.23 5.15 -6.70
CA ASN A 131 -17.48 5.91 -6.60
C ASN A 131 -18.11 6.17 -7.97
N ASP A 132 -17.62 5.51 -9.02
CA ASP A 132 -18.12 5.71 -10.37
C ASP A 132 -19.58 5.24 -10.50
N TYR A 133 -20.35 5.92 -11.35
CA TYR A 133 -21.74 5.51 -11.61
C TYR A 133 -21.78 4.15 -12.32
N ASP A 134 -20.80 3.88 -13.18
CA ASP A 134 -20.68 2.65 -13.93
C ASP A 134 -20.16 1.51 -13.04
N LYS A 135 -20.93 0.43 -13.00
CA LYS A 135 -20.61 -0.77 -12.21
C LYS A 135 -19.27 -1.38 -12.63
N ASP A 136 -19.03 -1.50 -13.94
CA ASP A 136 -17.84 -2.17 -14.45
C ASP A 136 -16.57 -1.40 -14.06
N THR A 137 -16.63 -0.08 -14.07
CA THR A 137 -15.56 0.79 -13.58
C THR A 137 -15.28 0.55 -12.09
N ARG A 138 -16.31 0.49 -11.24
CA ARG A 138 -16.13 0.18 -9.81
C ARG A 138 -15.51 -1.19 -9.59
N LEU A 139 -15.97 -2.21 -10.33
CA LEU A 139 -15.39 -3.56 -10.30
C LEU A 139 -13.91 -3.56 -10.71
N LYS A 140 -13.55 -2.83 -11.77
CA LYS A 140 -12.17 -2.69 -12.23
C LYS A 140 -11.28 -1.98 -11.20
N ALA A 141 -11.81 -0.99 -10.50
CA ALA A 141 -11.11 -0.31 -9.42
C ALA A 141 -10.87 -1.26 -8.23
N VAL A 142 -11.87 -2.05 -7.82
CA VAL A 142 -11.70 -3.10 -6.79
C VAL A 142 -10.63 -4.10 -7.20
N GLU A 143 -10.67 -4.60 -8.44
CA GLU A 143 -9.69 -5.53 -8.99
C GLU A 143 -8.27 -4.93 -8.96
N ALA A 144 -8.12 -3.69 -9.43
CA ALA A 144 -6.84 -2.96 -9.46
C ALA A 144 -6.25 -2.80 -8.04
N ILE A 145 -7.08 -2.38 -7.08
CA ILE A 145 -6.67 -2.16 -5.69
C ILE A 145 -6.32 -3.49 -5.01
N SER A 146 -6.99 -4.60 -5.36
CA SER A 146 -6.66 -5.94 -4.84
C SER A 146 -5.23 -6.40 -5.14
N GLY A 147 -4.58 -5.79 -6.15
CA GLY A 147 -3.20 -6.06 -6.51
C GLY A 147 -2.16 -5.28 -5.69
N PHE A 148 -2.58 -4.43 -4.75
CA PHE A 148 -1.68 -3.75 -3.84
C PHE A 148 -1.34 -4.66 -2.66
N THR A 149 -0.08 -4.68 -2.25
CA THR A 149 0.41 -5.50 -1.13
C THR A 149 0.72 -4.65 0.10
N ASN A 150 0.00 -3.54 0.26
CA ASN A 150 0.13 -2.66 1.41
C ASN A 150 -1.15 -2.70 2.25
N LYS A 151 -1.02 -2.45 3.56
CA LYS A 151 -2.16 -2.52 4.50
C LYS A 151 -3.19 -1.41 4.22
N GLU A 152 -2.75 -0.32 3.59
CA GLU A 152 -3.56 0.84 3.24
C GLU A 152 -4.63 0.52 2.19
N ALA A 153 -4.45 -0.53 1.38
CA ALA A 153 -5.46 -0.98 0.43
C ALA A 153 -6.72 -1.53 1.10
N ILE A 154 -6.60 -2.11 2.31
CA ILE A 154 -7.74 -2.71 3.04
C ILE A 154 -8.82 -1.68 3.38
N PRO A 155 -8.55 -0.55 4.06
CA PRO A 155 -9.58 0.45 4.36
C PRO A 155 -10.13 1.12 3.10
N VAL A 156 -9.36 1.19 2.01
CA VAL A 156 -9.86 1.69 0.72
C VAL A 156 -10.90 0.74 0.13
N LEU A 157 -10.56 -0.55 0.02
CA LEU A 157 -11.49 -1.60 -0.43
C LEU A 157 -12.71 -1.73 0.48
N GLY A 158 -12.54 -1.45 1.78
CA GLY A 158 -13.62 -1.47 2.76
C GLY A 158 -14.79 -0.54 2.42
N ARG A 159 -14.56 0.53 1.64
CA ARG A 159 -15.62 1.42 1.17
C ARG A 159 -16.63 0.68 0.28
N SER A 160 -16.13 -0.21 -0.58
CA SER A 160 -16.95 -0.98 -1.54
C SER A 160 -17.74 -2.13 -0.91
N LEU A 161 -17.53 -2.43 0.39
CA LEU A 161 -18.39 -3.36 1.12
C LEU A 161 -19.81 -2.80 1.32
N ASN A 162 -19.99 -1.48 1.18
CA ASN A 162 -21.28 -0.81 1.25
C ASN A 162 -21.80 -0.37 -0.12
N ASP A 163 -21.22 -0.90 -1.22
CA ASP A 163 -21.71 -0.60 -2.57
C ASP A 163 -23.17 -1.04 -2.74
N TYR A 164 -23.92 -0.32 -3.56
CA TYR A 164 -25.31 -0.66 -3.82
C TYR A 164 -25.44 -1.95 -4.65
N ASP A 165 -24.47 -2.25 -5.51
CA ASP A 165 -24.42 -3.46 -6.33
C ASP A 165 -23.81 -4.63 -5.54
N GLU A 166 -24.48 -5.78 -5.59
CA GLU A 166 -24.08 -6.97 -4.83
C GLU A 166 -22.79 -7.61 -5.31
N GLU A 167 -22.51 -7.55 -6.61
CA GLU A 167 -21.29 -8.11 -7.18
C GLU A 167 -20.08 -7.28 -6.76
N VAL A 168 -20.24 -5.95 -6.71
CA VAL A 168 -19.18 -5.05 -6.19
C VAL A 168 -18.88 -5.36 -4.73
N ARG A 169 -19.91 -5.54 -3.89
CA ARG A 169 -19.71 -5.94 -2.48
C ARG A 169 -18.98 -7.28 -2.35
N LEU A 170 -19.38 -8.29 -3.12
CA LEU A 170 -18.74 -9.60 -3.13
C LEU A 170 -17.27 -9.49 -3.55
N LYS A 171 -16.98 -8.77 -4.64
CA LYS A 171 -15.63 -8.56 -5.16
C LYS A 171 -14.74 -7.79 -4.18
N ALA A 172 -15.30 -6.83 -3.45
CA ALA A 172 -14.59 -6.11 -2.40
C ALA A 172 -14.16 -7.04 -1.27
N LEU A 173 -15.05 -7.94 -0.82
CA LEU A 173 -14.72 -8.94 0.19
C LEU A 173 -13.61 -9.91 -0.28
N GLU A 174 -13.71 -10.41 -1.52
CA GLU A 174 -12.68 -11.25 -2.14
C GLU A 174 -11.32 -10.52 -2.21
N ALA A 175 -11.34 -9.25 -2.65
CA ALA A 175 -10.16 -8.41 -2.76
C ALA A 175 -9.48 -8.18 -1.40
N ILE A 176 -10.25 -7.88 -0.35
CA ILE A 176 -9.71 -7.69 1.01
C ILE A 176 -9.04 -8.98 1.50
N ASN A 177 -9.68 -10.13 1.31
CA ASN A 177 -9.11 -11.43 1.69
C ASN A 177 -7.81 -11.71 0.93
N LYS A 178 -7.75 -11.37 -0.36
CA LYS A 178 -6.54 -11.51 -1.19
C LYS A 178 -5.39 -10.62 -0.68
N VAL A 179 -5.67 -9.33 -0.42
CA VAL A 179 -4.65 -8.39 0.11
C VAL A 179 -4.11 -8.89 1.45
N ARG A 180 -4.99 -9.34 2.35
CA ARG A 180 -4.58 -9.91 3.65
C ARG A 180 -3.66 -11.12 3.50
N LYS A 181 -4.02 -12.10 2.65
CA LYS A 181 -3.19 -13.28 2.39
C LYS A 181 -1.82 -12.90 1.82
N ASN A 182 -1.76 -11.92 0.93
CA ASN A 182 -0.50 -11.43 0.37
C ASN A 182 0.38 -10.79 1.45
N LEU A 183 -0.18 -10.00 2.35
CA LEU A 183 0.54 -9.40 3.48
C LEU A 183 1.08 -10.47 4.45
N GLU A 184 0.28 -11.49 4.76
CA GLU A 184 0.70 -12.62 5.59
C GLU A 184 1.88 -13.37 4.93
N THR A 185 1.77 -13.65 3.63
CA THR A 185 2.84 -14.33 2.86
C THR A 185 4.14 -13.52 2.85
N GLN A 186 4.07 -12.20 2.65
CA GLN A 186 5.24 -11.32 2.69
C GLN A 186 5.90 -11.30 4.06
N LYS A 187 5.10 -11.23 5.13
CA LYS A 187 5.61 -11.28 6.51
C LYS A 187 6.33 -12.59 6.80
N GLU A 188 5.79 -13.71 6.33
CA GLU A 188 6.44 -15.03 6.47
C GLU A 188 7.76 -15.11 5.71
N GLN A 189 7.84 -14.54 4.51
CA GLN A 189 9.08 -14.47 3.73
C GLN A 189 10.14 -13.64 4.44
N GLN A 190 9.78 -12.44 4.91
CA GLN A 190 10.69 -11.58 5.68
C GLN A 190 11.19 -12.28 6.95
N LEU A 191 10.33 -13.00 7.67
CA LEU A 191 10.74 -13.75 8.86
C LEU A 191 11.72 -14.89 8.54
N LYS A 192 11.61 -15.52 7.37
CA LYS A 192 12.57 -16.54 6.92
C LYS A 192 13.92 -15.92 6.59
N GLU A 193 13.94 -14.75 5.93
CA GLU A 193 15.16 -14.01 5.59
C GLU A 193 15.87 -13.48 6.84
N LEU A 194 15.13 -13.12 7.90
CA LEU A 194 15.67 -12.63 9.16
C LEU A 194 16.29 -13.72 10.06
N LYS A 195 16.12 -15.01 9.76
CA LYS A 195 16.77 -16.07 10.54
C LYS A 195 18.27 -16.00 10.25
N PRO A 196 19.13 -15.64 11.22
CA PRO A 196 20.57 -15.56 10.96
C PRO A 196 21.09 -16.94 10.54
N GLU A 197 22.06 -16.96 9.60
CA GLU A 197 22.82 -18.17 9.31
C GLU A 197 23.31 -18.78 10.63
N PRO A 198 23.31 -20.12 10.77
CA PRO A 198 23.82 -20.74 11.98
C PRO A 198 25.26 -20.25 12.21
N ILE A 199 25.48 -19.58 13.35
CA ILE A 199 26.78 -19.06 13.80
C ILE A 199 27.87 -20.17 13.76
N PHE A 200 27.45 -21.43 13.78
CA PHE A 200 28.29 -22.59 13.55
C PHE A 200 27.81 -23.37 12.33
N SER A 201 28.51 -23.21 11.22
CA SER A 201 28.54 -24.21 10.15
C SER A 201 29.57 -25.28 10.53
N PRO A 202 29.20 -26.56 10.67
CA PRO A 202 30.19 -27.62 10.89
C PRO A 202 31.13 -27.68 9.67
N LYS A 203 32.44 -27.59 9.93
CA LYS A 203 33.51 -27.76 8.93
C LYS A 203 33.59 -29.21 8.46
#